data_AF-A0A662NUW4-F1
#
_entry.id   AF-A0A662NUW4-F1
#
_cell.length_a   1.000
_cell.length_b   1.000
_cell.length_c   1.000
_cell.angle_alpha   90.00
_cell.angle_beta   90.00
_cell.angle_gamma   90.00
#
_symmetry.space_group_name_H-M   'P 1'
#
loop_
_entity.id
_entity.type
_entity.pdbx_description
1 polymer ?
#
loop_
_entity_poly.entity_id
_entity_poly.type
_entity_poly.pdbx_seq_one_letter_code
_entity_poly.pdbx_strand_id
1 'polypeptide(L)'
;MKLCYAKFYPHDFLECHTTDAINVLKSMKESFIWLEELSPGIFDLSFYAVLLHDFGKCASGFQKAGLTKKRWGYRHELLSAPFVQFLDFPERERNLIALAVLTHHKSWDEIEEILPIRVGDIPLEFDERLDELLERAEYIEKMLIPRIPNLEAYYFGTKKPPRQFSLPPDWKEKLRRFDFLSLKKWYETNLERERLTLTFMRGLLNASDHLASAGELNIALLPDIVDAIETKVPMEMWRPIQRRAFETEGNLILRAPTGYGKTEAALLWAHRNAFKSRKGIASRIFYVLPYK
;
A
#
# COMPACT_ATOMS: atom_id res chain seq x y z
N MET A 1 18.97 22.95 7.23
CA MET A 1 18.02 21.91 6.81
C MET A 1 16.62 22.46 6.56
N LYS A 2 16.12 22.32 5.32
CA LYS A 2 14.73 22.63 4.94
C LYS A 2 13.83 21.42 5.29
N LEU A 3 12.70 21.64 5.95
CA LEU A 3 11.77 20.57 6.33
C LEU A 3 10.96 20.06 5.13
N CYS A 4 10.45 18.83 5.21
CA CYS A 4 9.65 18.17 4.18
C CYS A 4 8.33 17.68 4.79
N TYR A 5 7.21 18.20 4.28
CA TYR A 5 5.86 17.83 4.70
C TYR A 5 5.24 16.82 3.74
N ALA A 6 4.56 15.80 4.25
CA ALA A 6 3.71 14.93 3.45
C ALA A 6 2.30 15.52 3.27
N LYS A 7 1.79 16.22 4.31
CA LYS A 7 0.47 16.86 4.34
C LYS A 7 0.59 18.28 4.90
N PHE A 8 -0.33 19.15 4.49
CA PHE A 8 -0.30 20.58 4.83
C PHE A 8 -1.48 21.02 5.71
N TYR A 9 -2.55 20.23 5.77
CA TYR A 9 -3.77 20.55 6.54
C TYR A 9 -4.42 19.27 7.10
N PRO A 10 -4.16 18.89 8.37
CA PRO A 10 -3.13 19.45 9.25
C PRO A 10 -1.71 19.22 8.71
N HIS A 11 -0.74 19.96 9.23
CA HIS A 11 0.66 19.75 8.87
C HIS A 11 1.13 18.38 9.36
N ASP A 12 1.77 17.63 8.47
CA ASP A 12 2.38 16.35 8.81
C ASP A 12 3.73 16.20 8.12
N PHE A 13 4.75 15.82 8.88
CA PHE A 13 6.10 15.62 8.37
C PHE A 13 6.17 14.30 7.59
N LEU A 14 7.06 14.25 6.60
CA LEU A 14 7.16 13.08 5.72
C LEU A 14 7.44 11.78 6.50
N GLU A 15 8.32 11.80 7.49
CA GLU A 15 8.61 10.62 8.32
C GLU A 15 7.43 10.18 9.20
N CYS A 16 6.59 11.13 9.63
CA CYS A 16 5.44 10.85 10.47
C CYS A 16 4.37 10.14 9.64
N HIS A 17 3.98 10.73 8.50
CA HIS A 17 3.08 10.09 7.53
C HIS A 17 3.57 8.70 7.11
N THR A 18 4.86 8.57 6.82
CA THR A 18 5.47 7.28 6.45
C THR A 18 5.33 6.25 7.59
N THR A 19 5.55 6.68 8.84
CA THR A 19 5.38 5.81 10.03
C THR A 19 3.93 5.38 10.20
N ASP A 20 2.98 6.29 9.99
CA ASP A 20 1.55 6.02 10.10
C ASP A 20 1.08 5.04 9.01
N ALA A 21 1.55 5.23 7.77
CA ALA A 21 1.29 4.28 6.68
C ALA A 21 1.90 2.90 6.97
N ILE A 22 3.09 2.83 7.59
CA ILE A 22 3.70 1.57 8.04
C ILE A 22 2.85 0.91 9.15
N ASN A 23 2.26 1.68 10.07
CA ASN A 23 1.35 1.15 11.09
C ASN A 23 0.11 0.51 10.46
N VAL A 24 -0.47 1.17 9.46
CA VAL A 24 -1.60 0.61 8.71
C VAL A 24 -1.18 -0.69 8.01
N LEU A 25 -0.05 -0.70 7.30
CA LEU A 25 0.45 -1.90 6.63
C LEU A 25 0.68 -3.04 7.63
N LYS A 26 1.22 -2.74 8.82
CA LYS A 26 1.41 -3.74 9.89
C LYS A 26 0.09 -4.33 10.36
N SER A 27 -0.95 -3.50 10.51
CA SER A 27 -2.30 -3.99 10.83
C SER A 27 -2.88 -4.88 9.72
N MET A 28 -2.58 -4.58 8.45
CA MET A 28 -2.98 -5.41 7.31
C MET A 28 -2.22 -6.74 7.28
N LYS A 29 -0.92 -6.76 7.61
CA LYS A 29 -0.12 -7.99 7.72
C LYS A 29 -0.71 -8.97 8.74
N GLU A 30 -1.13 -8.46 9.89
CA GLU A 30 -1.81 -9.26 10.93
C GLU A 30 -3.17 -9.82 10.46
N SER A 31 -3.83 -9.11 9.54
CA SER A 31 -5.24 -9.37 9.17
C SER A 31 -5.40 -10.16 7.87
N PHE A 32 -4.45 -10.02 6.94
CA PHE A 32 -4.49 -10.59 5.59
C PHE A 32 -3.30 -11.51 5.33
N ILE A 33 -2.92 -12.33 6.33
CA ILE A 33 -1.77 -13.22 6.25
C ILE A 33 -1.84 -14.21 5.07
N TRP A 34 -3.05 -14.54 4.61
CA TRP A 34 -3.28 -15.35 3.41
C TRP A 34 -2.66 -14.77 2.13
N LEU A 35 -2.33 -13.48 2.10
CA LEU A 35 -1.60 -12.88 0.97
C LEU A 35 -0.18 -13.46 0.84
N GLU A 36 0.44 -13.94 1.93
CA GLU A 36 1.74 -14.63 1.87
C GLU A 36 1.66 -15.98 1.15
N GLU A 37 0.50 -16.64 1.18
CA GLU A 37 0.29 -17.90 0.45
C GLU A 37 0.17 -17.65 -1.06
N LEU A 38 -0.41 -16.50 -1.45
CA LEU A 38 -0.56 -16.12 -2.85
C LEU A 38 0.70 -15.49 -3.44
N SER A 39 1.43 -14.71 -2.64
CA SER A 39 2.64 -14.02 -3.05
C SER A 39 3.61 -13.96 -1.86
N PRO A 40 4.48 -14.97 -1.72
CA PRO A 40 5.43 -15.03 -0.61
C PRO A 40 6.34 -13.79 -0.55
N GLY A 41 6.47 -13.20 0.63
CA GLY A 41 7.25 -11.99 0.87
C GLY A 41 6.53 -10.68 0.50
N ILE A 42 5.25 -10.71 0.11
CA ILE A 42 4.54 -9.52 -0.36
C ILE A 42 4.50 -8.40 0.67
N PHE A 43 4.38 -8.72 1.96
CA PHE A 43 4.36 -7.70 3.01
C PHE A 43 5.72 -7.04 3.20
N ASP A 44 6.81 -7.80 3.03
CA ASP A 44 8.17 -7.28 3.11
C ASP A 44 8.46 -6.35 1.92
N LEU A 45 8.03 -6.73 0.71
CA LEU A 45 8.10 -5.85 -0.46
C LEU A 45 7.22 -4.61 -0.30
N SER A 46 5.99 -4.78 0.20
CA SER A 46 5.05 -3.68 0.43
C SER A 46 5.56 -2.70 1.49
N PHE A 47 6.32 -3.17 2.49
CA PHE A 47 6.95 -2.30 3.47
C PHE A 47 7.91 -1.31 2.80
N TYR A 48 8.78 -1.77 1.90
CA TYR A 48 9.69 -0.87 1.19
C TYR A 48 8.97 0.02 0.18
N ALA A 49 7.87 -0.44 -0.43
CA ALA A 49 7.03 0.42 -1.25
C ALA A 49 6.40 1.57 -0.43
N VAL A 50 5.80 1.26 0.73
CA VAL A 50 5.25 2.26 1.67
C VAL A 50 6.34 3.18 2.20
N LEU A 51 7.52 2.65 2.53
CA LEU A 51 8.64 3.45 3.02
C LEU A 51 9.05 4.54 2.01
N LEU A 52 9.06 4.21 0.71
CA LEU A 52 9.63 5.07 -0.33
C LEU A 52 8.61 5.91 -1.10
N HIS A 53 7.32 5.58 -1.06
CA HIS A 53 6.30 6.12 -1.99
C HIS A 53 6.25 7.64 -2.09
N ASP A 54 6.56 8.34 -0.99
CA ASP A 54 6.41 9.78 -0.85
C ASP A 54 7.74 10.55 -0.78
N PHE A 55 8.90 9.91 -0.97
CA PHE A 55 10.19 10.62 -0.97
C PHE A 55 10.23 11.79 -1.96
N GLY A 56 9.55 11.62 -3.10
CA GLY A 56 9.36 12.64 -4.12
C GLY A 56 8.69 13.92 -3.62
N LYS A 57 7.92 13.88 -2.52
CA LYS A 57 7.25 15.06 -1.95
C LYS A 57 8.25 16.10 -1.43
N CYS A 58 9.52 15.75 -1.25
CA CYS A 58 10.54 16.72 -0.85
C CYS A 58 10.94 17.72 -1.95
N ALA A 59 10.45 17.54 -3.18
CA ALA A 59 10.55 18.53 -4.23
C ALA A 59 10.00 19.90 -3.78
N SER A 60 10.78 20.96 -4.00
CA SER A 60 10.41 22.32 -3.61
C SER A 60 9.13 22.80 -4.27
N GLY A 61 8.82 22.39 -5.49
CA GLY A 61 7.54 22.70 -6.12
C GLY A 61 6.37 21.98 -5.47
N PHE A 62 6.50 20.71 -5.06
CA PHE A 62 5.46 20.01 -4.26
C PHE A 62 5.21 20.74 -2.94
N GLN A 63 6.27 21.09 -2.22
CA GLN A 63 6.18 21.78 -0.93
C GLN A 63 5.52 23.16 -1.05
N LYS A 64 5.88 23.94 -2.08
CA LYS A 64 5.26 25.24 -2.37
C LYS A 64 3.79 25.09 -2.78
N ALA A 65 3.47 24.10 -3.61
CA ALA A 65 2.11 23.82 -4.07
C ALA A 65 1.17 23.53 -2.90
N GLY A 66 1.59 22.68 -1.96
CA GLY A 66 0.82 22.36 -0.77
C GLY A 66 0.54 23.55 0.14
N LEU A 67 1.55 24.39 0.39
CA LEU A 67 1.42 25.60 1.22
C LEU A 67 0.55 26.69 0.56
N THR A 68 0.65 26.83 -0.77
CA THR A 68 -0.07 27.88 -1.51
C THR A 68 -1.42 27.43 -2.06
N LYS A 69 -1.78 26.14 -1.87
CA LYS A 69 -2.95 25.49 -2.49
C LYS A 69 -2.98 25.61 -4.02
N LYS A 70 -1.81 25.73 -4.65
CA LYS A 70 -1.64 25.73 -6.11
C LYS A 70 -1.28 24.32 -6.58
N ARG A 71 -1.50 24.04 -7.87
CA ARG A 71 -1.07 22.76 -8.48
C ARG A 71 0.42 22.80 -8.80
N TRP A 72 1.18 21.78 -8.39
CA TRP A 72 2.61 21.65 -8.75
C TRP A 72 2.79 21.34 -10.24
N GLY A 73 1.93 20.49 -10.81
CA GLY A 73 1.99 20.10 -12.22
C GLY A 73 2.84 18.85 -12.48
N TYR A 74 3.53 18.33 -11.47
CA TYR A 74 4.34 17.12 -11.55
C TYR A 74 3.87 16.03 -10.57
N ARG A 75 4.41 14.82 -10.72
CA ARG A 75 4.02 13.60 -10.01
C ARG A 75 5.17 13.18 -9.09
N HIS A 76 4.95 13.17 -7.78
CA HIS A 76 6.01 12.85 -6.82
C HIS A 76 6.42 11.37 -6.91
N GLU A 77 5.52 10.49 -7.31
CA GLU A 77 5.82 9.07 -7.51
C GLU A 77 6.97 8.82 -8.50
N LEU A 78 7.11 9.67 -9.53
CA LEU A 78 8.21 9.59 -10.50
C LEU A 78 9.57 9.90 -9.86
N LEU A 79 9.59 10.79 -8.86
CA LEU A 79 10.81 11.12 -8.10
C LEU A 79 11.07 10.12 -6.96
N SER A 80 10.02 9.47 -6.44
CA SER A 80 10.12 8.45 -5.39
C SER A 80 10.65 7.12 -5.91
N ALA A 81 10.14 6.65 -7.05
CA ALA A 81 10.47 5.31 -7.56
C ALA A 81 11.97 5.06 -7.76
N PRO A 82 12.79 6.00 -8.25
CA PRO A 82 14.23 5.80 -8.39
C PRO A 82 14.99 5.42 -7.11
N PHE A 83 14.46 5.71 -5.92
CA PHE A 83 15.12 5.33 -4.65
C PHE A 83 15.18 3.82 -4.43
N VAL A 84 14.34 3.03 -5.12
CA VAL A 84 14.33 1.56 -5.03
C VAL A 84 15.65 0.92 -5.44
N GLN A 85 16.47 1.61 -6.24
CA GLN A 85 17.78 1.08 -6.65
C GLN A 85 18.78 0.95 -5.49
N PHE A 86 18.50 1.63 -4.37
CA PHE A 86 19.31 1.61 -3.14
C PHE A 86 18.88 0.52 -2.15
N LEU A 87 17.94 -0.33 -2.57
CA LEU A 87 17.53 -1.51 -1.84
C LEU A 87 18.43 -2.70 -2.24
N ASP A 88 18.93 -3.44 -1.24
CA ASP A 88 19.66 -4.69 -1.41
C ASP A 88 18.68 -5.85 -1.67
N PHE A 89 18.03 -5.76 -2.82
CA PHE A 89 17.09 -6.74 -3.34
C PHE A 89 17.47 -7.13 -4.78
N PRO A 90 17.16 -8.36 -5.21
CA PRO A 90 17.30 -8.73 -6.61
C PRO A 90 16.44 -7.83 -7.52
N GLU A 91 16.75 -7.84 -8.81
CA GLU A 91 16.09 -6.98 -9.81
C GLU A 91 14.56 -7.12 -9.80
N ARG A 92 14.06 -8.35 -9.71
CA ARG A 92 12.62 -8.65 -9.66
C ARG A 92 11.94 -7.87 -8.54
N GLU A 93 12.42 -8.02 -7.31
CA GLU A 93 11.83 -7.41 -6.13
C GLU A 93 11.92 -5.87 -6.20
N ARG A 94 13.05 -5.33 -6.65
CA ARG A 94 13.20 -3.87 -6.86
C ARG A 94 12.19 -3.35 -7.89
N ASN A 95 11.97 -4.07 -8.99
CA ASN A 95 11.01 -3.68 -10.03
C ASN A 95 9.56 -3.74 -9.51
N LEU A 96 9.19 -4.78 -8.75
CA LEU A 96 7.88 -4.87 -8.10
C LEU A 96 7.62 -3.67 -7.18
N ILE A 97 8.60 -3.30 -6.35
CA ILE A 97 8.52 -2.15 -5.44
C ILE A 97 8.42 -0.84 -6.25
N ALA A 98 9.24 -0.67 -7.29
CA ALA A 98 9.22 0.50 -8.15
C ALA A 98 7.85 0.70 -8.82
N LEU A 99 7.27 -0.37 -9.34
CA LEU A 99 5.96 -0.34 -10.02
C LEU A 99 4.82 -0.06 -9.03
N ALA A 100 4.87 -0.61 -7.82
CA ALA A 100 3.91 -0.28 -6.77
C ALA A 100 3.98 1.23 -6.43
N VAL A 101 5.19 1.77 -6.26
CA VAL A 101 5.41 3.20 -6.02
C VAL A 101 4.92 4.05 -7.20
N LEU A 102 5.24 3.69 -8.45
CA LEU A 102 4.82 4.47 -9.61
C LEU A 102 3.30 4.52 -9.79
N THR A 103 2.57 3.47 -9.40
CA THR A 103 1.14 3.32 -9.69
C THR A 103 0.23 3.64 -8.50
N HIS A 104 0.77 4.17 -7.39
CA HIS A 104 -0.06 4.40 -6.19
C HIS A 104 -1.13 5.49 -6.40
N HIS A 105 -0.89 6.48 -7.27
CA HIS A 105 -1.88 7.51 -7.61
C HIS A 105 -2.52 7.35 -8.99
N LYS A 106 -1.91 6.60 -9.91
CA LYS A 106 -2.31 6.47 -11.31
C LYS A 106 -2.23 5.03 -11.78
N SER A 107 -3.04 4.62 -12.75
CA SER A 107 -2.86 3.29 -13.35
C SER A 107 -1.54 3.23 -14.12
N TRP A 108 -1.14 2.02 -14.51
CA TRP A 108 0.01 1.85 -15.40
C TRP A 108 -0.20 2.60 -16.74
N ASP A 109 -1.37 2.44 -17.37
CA ASP A 109 -1.68 3.09 -18.65
C ASP A 109 -1.54 4.61 -18.59
N GLU A 110 -1.86 5.23 -17.44
CA GLU A 110 -1.70 6.67 -17.25
C GLU A 110 -0.24 7.10 -16.97
N ILE A 111 0.56 6.26 -16.30
CA ILE A 111 1.94 6.61 -15.92
C ILE A 111 2.94 6.33 -17.04
N GLU A 112 2.69 5.30 -17.86
CA GLU A 112 3.57 4.85 -18.93
C GLU A 112 3.87 5.96 -19.95
N GLU A 113 2.85 6.77 -20.27
CA GLU A 113 2.96 7.87 -21.24
C GLU A 113 3.86 9.01 -20.77
N ILE A 114 4.05 9.14 -19.45
CA ILE A 114 4.80 10.24 -18.84
C ILE A 114 6.10 9.77 -18.16
N LEU A 115 6.51 8.51 -18.38
CA LEU A 115 7.76 8.00 -17.84
C LEU A 115 8.96 8.83 -18.35
N PRO A 116 9.91 9.19 -17.48
CA PRO A 116 11.14 9.90 -17.86
C PRO A 116 12.12 9.05 -18.69
N ILE A 117 11.74 8.69 -19.91
CA ILE A 117 12.58 7.91 -20.82
C ILE A 117 13.52 8.87 -21.54
N ARG A 118 14.83 8.75 -21.26
CA ARG A 118 15.86 9.57 -21.90
C ARG A 118 16.11 9.07 -23.33
N VAL A 119 16.01 9.99 -24.30
CA VAL A 119 16.33 9.74 -25.71
C VAL A 119 17.47 10.68 -26.12
N GLY A 120 18.69 10.14 -26.21
CA GLY A 120 19.90 10.94 -26.44
C GLY A 120 20.22 11.90 -25.27
N ASP A 121 20.79 13.06 -25.58
CA ASP A 121 21.22 14.08 -24.60
C ASP A 121 20.15 15.15 -24.32
N ILE A 122 18.88 14.86 -24.60
CA ILE A 122 17.78 15.82 -24.38
C ILE A 122 17.51 15.94 -22.87
N PRO A 123 17.55 17.17 -22.29
CA PRO A 123 17.15 17.39 -20.91
C PRO A 123 15.69 17.02 -20.68
N LEU A 124 15.40 16.31 -19.60
CA LEU A 124 14.04 15.91 -19.24
C LEU A 124 13.47 16.87 -18.20
N GLU A 125 12.15 17.11 -18.20
CA GLU A 125 11.48 17.79 -17.09
C GLU A 125 11.79 17.10 -15.75
N PHE A 126 11.95 15.77 -15.77
CA PHE A 126 12.39 14.99 -14.60
C PHE A 126 13.69 15.50 -13.98
N ASP A 127 14.68 15.93 -14.78
CA ASP A 127 15.96 16.43 -14.26
C ASP A 127 15.75 17.70 -13.44
N GLU A 128 14.91 18.63 -13.93
CA GLU A 128 14.55 19.86 -13.22
C GLU A 128 13.76 19.56 -11.93
N ARG A 129 12.81 18.62 -11.98
CA ARG A 129 12.00 18.24 -10.82
C ARG A 129 12.81 17.49 -9.78
N LEU A 130 13.82 16.73 -10.21
CA LEU A 130 14.78 16.12 -9.32
C LEU A 130 15.65 17.18 -8.65
N ASP A 131 16.08 18.22 -9.36
CA ASP A 131 16.79 19.35 -8.75
C ASP A 131 15.96 20.02 -7.64
N GLU A 132 14.66 20.20 -7.84
CA GLU A 132 13.74 20.67 -6.79
C GLU A 132 13.75 19.77 -5.54
N LEU A 133 13.88 18.45 -5.70
CA LEU A 133 13.99 17.49 -4.60
C LEU A 133 15.34 17.57 -3.90
N LEU A 134 16.42 17.71 -4.68
CA LEU A 134 17.79 17.80 -4.17
C LEU A 134 18.02 19.06 -3.32
N GLU A 135 17.21 20.11 -3.47
CA GLU A 135 17.17 21.24 -2.52
C GLU A 135 16.95 20.80 -1.05
N ARG A 136 16.36 19.62 -0.82
CA ARG A 136 16.14 19.00 0.48
C ARG A 136 16.97 17.74 0.71
N ALA A 137 18.05 17.55 -0.05
CA ALA A 137 18.98 16.42 0.15
C ALA A 137 19.42 16.26 1.61
N GLU A 138 19.76 17.37 2.29
CA GLU A 138 20.15 17.33 3.71
C GLU A 138 19.06 16.74 4.62
N TYR A 139 17.78 17.00 4.31
CA TYR A 139 16.66 16.40 5.06
C TYR A 139 16.59 14.90 4.84
N ILE A 140 16.70 14.45 3.60
CA ILE A 140 16.69 13.01 3.28
C ILE A 140 17.84 12.32 4.02
N GLU A 141 19.06 12.84 3.87
CA GLU A 141 20.29 12.28 4.44
C GLU A 141 20.30 12.27 5.98
N LYS A 142 19.82 13.34 6.63
CA LYS A 142 19.91 13.49 8.10
C LYS A 142 18.65 13.13 8.88
N MET A 143 17.47 13.13 8.24
CA MET A 143 16.19 12.86 8.91
C MET A 143 15.56 11.55 8.47
N LEU A 144 15.46 11.27 7.16
CA LEU A 144 14.79 10.07 6.67
C LEU A 144 15.68 8.84 6.79
N ILE A 145 16.88 8.89 6.21
CA ILE A 145 17.76 7.71 6.13
C ILE A 145 18.10 7.13 7.52
N PRO A 146 18.47 7.94 8.54
CA PRO A 146 18.82 7.38 9.85
C PRO A 146 17.65 6.69 10.56
N ARG A 147 16.41 6.94 10.16
CA ARG A 147 15.21 6.30 10.72
C ARG A 147 14.88 4.96 10.09
N ILE A 148 15.34 4.68 8.88
CA ILE A 148 14.98 3.45 8.14
C ILE A 148 15.30 2.19 8.96
N PRO A 149 16.50 2.00 9.55
CA PRO A 149 16.77 0.80 10.35
C PRO A 149 15.83 0.63 11.55
N ASN A 150 15.34 1.73 12.14
CA ASN A 150 14.39 1.68 13.24
C ASN A 150 12.99 1.28 12.74
N LEU A 151 12.57 1.79 11.57
CA LEU A 151 11.30 1.41 10.93
C LEU A 151 11.32 -0.06 10.52
N GLU A 152 12.42 -0.55 9.95
CA GLU A 152 12.62 -1.96 9.64
C GLU A 152 12.54 -2.82 10.92
N ALA A 153 13.30 -2.47 11.96
CA ALA A 153 13.27 -3.19 13.24
C ALA A 153 11.85 -3.25 13.83
N TYR A 154 11.12 -2.13 13.77
CA TYR A 154 9.75 -2.01 14.27
C TYR A 154 8.74 -2.85 13.48
N TYR A 155 8.84 -2.81 12.15
CA TYR A 155 7.91 -3.54 11.27
C TYR A 155 8.15 -5.05 11.33
N PHE A 156 9.42 -5.48 11.23
CA PHE A 156 9.80 -6.89 11.27
C PHE A 156 9.86 -7.48 12.68
N GLY A 157 9.65 -6.66 13.73
CA GLY A 157 9.64 -7.13 15.12
C GLY A 157 10.99 -7.69 15.58
N THR A 158 12.10 -7.13 15.10
CA THR A 158 13.47 -7.63 15.33
C THR A 158 14.35 -6.60 16.03
N LYS A 159 15.32 -7.06 16.84
CA LYS A 159 16.39 -6.21 17.40
C LYS A 159 17.53 -5.95 16.41
N LYS A 160 17.65 -6.78 15.36
CA LYS A 160 18.65 -6.66 14.31
C LYS A 160 17.92 -6.39 12.99
N PRO A 161 17.76 -5.12 12.59
CA PRO A 161 17.08 -4.80 11.35
C PRO A 161 17.87 -5.37 10.15
N PRO A 162 17.18 -5.75 9.07
CA PRO A 162 17.80 -6.30 7.86
C PRO A 162 18.71 -5.28 7.16
N ARG A 163 18.47 -3.96 7.30
CA ARG A 163 19.25 -2.89 6.67
C ARG A 163 19.28 -3.00 5.16
N GLN A 164 18.13 -3.27 4.54
CA GLN A 164 18.07 -3.45 3.09
C GLN A 164 18.24 -2.13 2.34
N PHE A 165 17.98 -0.98 2.97
CA PHE A 165 18.19 0.32 2.33
C PHE A 165 19.55 0.93 2.70
N SER A 166 20.35 1.29 1.69
CA SER A 166 21.62 1.99 1.88
C SER A 166 21.82 3.08 0.83
N LEU A 167 21.92 4.34 1.27
CA LEU A 167 22.13 5.48 0.38
C LEU A 167 23.64 5.66 0.08
N PRO A 168 24.11 5.47 -1.17
CA PRO A 168 25.52 5.63 -1.51
C PRO A 168 25.91 7.11 -1.67
N PRO A 169 27.21 7.49 -1.60
CA PRO A 169 27.63 8.89 -1.72
C PRO A 169 27.23 9.58 -3.03
N ASP A 170 27.13 8.81 -4.11
CA ASP A 170 26.75 9.24 -5.46
C ASP A 170 25.24 9.11 -5.75
N TRP A 171 24.42 8.94 -4.72
CA TRP A 171 22.98 8.68 -4.86
C TRP A 171 22.25 9.68 -5.76
N LYS A 172 22.63 10.97 -5.72
CA LYS A 172 22.00 12.04 -6.51
C LYS A 172 22.13 11.80 -8.01
N GLU A 173 23.31 11.36 -8.44
CA GLU A 173 23.58 11.03 -9.85
C GLU A 173 22.90 9.72 -10.24
N LYS A 174 22.87 8.74 -9.33
CA LYS A 174 22.14 7.49 -9.53
C LYS A 174 20.63 7.69 -9.70
N LEU A 175 20.02 8.66 -9.01
CA LEU A 175 18.62 9.02 -9.24
C LEU A 175 18.41 9.59 -10.66
N ARG A 176 19.31 10.46 -11.14
CA ARG A 176 19.24 11.02 -12.52
C ARG A 176 19.33 9.96 -13.61
N ARG A 177 20.06 8.88 -13.34
CA ARG A 177 20.34 7.78 -14.27
C ARG A 177 19.40 6.58 -14.10
N PHE A 178 18.35 6.69 -13.30
CA PHE A 178 17.41 5.59 -13.13
C PHE A 178 16.77 5.21 -14.47
N ASP A 179 16.86 3.93 -14.82
CA ASP A 179 16.45 3.44 -16.13
C ASP A 179 14.96 3.04 -16.16
N PHE A 180 14.11 4.06 -16.36
CA PHE A 180 12.66 3.86 -16.53
C PHE A 180 12.30 3.00 -17.74
N LEU A 181 13.15 2.96 -18.79
CA LEU A 181 12.88 2.16 -19.98
C LEU A 181 13.06 0.67 -19.68
N SER A 182 14.10 0.30 -18.95
CA SER A 182 14.30 -1.08 -18.50
C SER A 182 13.19 -1.53 -17.55
N LEU A 183 12.74 -0.66 -16.64
CA LEU A 183 11.58 -0.94 -15.77
C LEU A 183 10.30 -1.19 -16.58
N LYS A 184 10.03 -0.34 -17.58
CA LYS A 184 8.90 -0.51 -18.51
C LYS A 184 8.95 -1.84 -19.25
N LYS A 185 10.09 -2.17 -19.87
CA LYS A 185 10.27 -3.45 -20.59
C LYS A 185 10.11 -4.64 -19.66
N TRP A 186 10.60 -4.53 -18.42
CA TRP A 186 10.43 -5.57 -17.42
C TRP A 186 8.95 -5.78 -17.07
N TYR A 187 8.19 -4.71 -16.88
CA TYR A 187 6.75 -4.78 -16.64
C TYR A 187 6.03 -5.48 -17.80
N GLU A 188 6.25 -5.02 -19.03
CA GLU A 188 5.62 -5.60 -20.24
C GLU A 188 5.90 -7.10 -20.37
N THR A 189 7.13 -7.53 -20.03
CA THR A 189 7.55 -8.93 -20.13
C THR A 189 7.00 -9.80 -18.99
N ASN A 190 6.82 -9.24 -17.79
CA ASN A 190 6.50 -10.02 -16.59
C ASN A 190 5.07 -9.82 -16.07
N LEU A 191 4.26 -8.96 -16.70
CA LEU A 191 2.93 -8.59 -16.23
C LEU A 191 2.06 -9.82 -15.92
N GLU A 192 1.96 -10.80 -16.82
CA GLU A 192 1.11 -11.97 -16.58
C GLU A 192 1.52 -12.77 -15.34
N ARG A 193 2.83 -12.93 -15.13
CA ARG A 193 3.38 -13.66 -13.97
C ARG A 193 3.20 -12.89 -12.67
N GLU A 194 3.40 -11.58 -12.72
CA GLU A 194 3.46 -10.73 -11.53
C GLU A 194 2.16 -9.97 -11.26
N ARG A 195 1.12 -10.18 -12.08
CA ARG A 195 -0.15 -9.45 -12.05
C ARG A 195 -0.76 -9.41 -10.65
N LEU A 196 -0.84 -10.57 -9.98
CA LEU A 196 -1.42 -10.67 -8.65
C LEU A 196 -0.58 -9.92 -7.62
N THR A 197 0.74 -10.13 -7.61
CA THR A 197 1.67 -9.45 -6.71
C THR A 197 1.57 -7.93 -6.87
N LEU A 198 1.63 -7.42 -8.10
CA LEU A 198 1.52 -5.99 -8.40
C LEU A 198 0.16 -5.41 -7.98
N THR A 199 -0.93 -6.13 -8.25
CA THR A 199 -2.28 -5.71 -7.88
C THR A 199 -2.42 -5.56 -6.36
N PHE A 200 -1.96 -6.56 -5.61
CA PHE A 200 -2.05 -6.54 -4.15
C PHE A 200 -1.08 -5.54 -3.53
N MET A 201 0.16 -5.42 -4.02
CA MET A 201 1.11 -4.41 -3.54
C MET A 201 0.57 -2.99 -3.74
N ARG A 202 0.00 -2.70 -4.91
CA ARG A 202 -0.68 -1.42 -5.16
C ARG A 202 -1.86 -1.21 -4.21
N GLY A 203 -2.69 -2.24 -4.00
CA GLY A 203 -3.82 -2.18 -3.07
C GLY A 203 -3.39 -1.91 -1.62
N LEU A 204 -2.35 -2.61 -1.14
CA LEU A 204 -1.78 -2.44 0.19
C LEU A 204 -1.18 -1.04 0.36
N LEU A 205 -0.42 -0.56 -0.62
CA LEU A 205 0.15 0.80 -0.59
C LEU A 205 -0.94 1.87 -0.57
N ASN A 206 -1.93 1.78 -1.47
CA ASN A 206 -3.01 2.76 -1.56
C ASN A 206 -3.85 2.79 -0.28
N ALA A 207 -4.20 1.62 0.25
CA ALA A 207 -4.96 1.54 1.48
C ALA A 207 -4.15 2.07 2.67
N SER A 208 -2.84 1.83 2.72
CA SER A 208 -1.94 2.36 3.74
C SER A 208 -1.83 3.89 3.69
N ASP A 209 -1.57 4.47 2.51
CA ASP A 209 -1.50 5.93 2.33
C ASP A 209 -2.85 6.60 2.62
N HIS A 210 -3.95 6.05 2.11
CA HIS A 210 -5.28 6.63 2.30
C HIS A 210 -5.74 6.61 3.76
N LEU A 211 -5.53 5.50 4.47
CA LEU A 211 -5.91 5.40 5.89
C LEU A 211 -5.03 6.31 6.75
N ALA A 212 -3.71 6.29 6.56
CA ALA A 212 -2.80 7.20 7.27
C ALA A 212 -3.16 8.67 7.03
N SER A 213 -3.51 9.02 5.79
CA SER A 213 -3.99 10.36 5.42
C SER A 213 -5.29 10.77 6.14
N ALA A 214 -6.13 9.79 6.50
CA ALA A 214 -7.36 10.01 7.24
C ALA A 214 -7.13 10.04 8.77
N GLY A 215 -5.91 9.82 9.24
CA GLY A 215 -5.57 9.70 10.66
C GLY A 215 -5.82 8.30 11.23
N GLU A 216 -6.10 7.30 10.39
CA GLU A 216 -6.31 5.92 10.80
C GLU A 216 -4.99 5.16 10.77
N LEU A 217 -4.65 4.52 11.90
CA LEU A 217 -3.40 3.75 12.04
C LEU A 217 -3.60 2.25 11.85
N ASN A 218 -4.85 1.79 11.71
CA ASN A 218 -5.20 0.38 11.59
C ASN A 218 -6.41 0.22 10.66
N ILE A 219 -6.52 -0.95 10.03
CA ILE A 219 -7.78 -1.30 9.36
C ILE A 219 -8.89 -1.56 10.39
N ALA A 220 -10.12 -1.16 10.04
CA ALA A 220 -11.29 -1.54 10.82
C ALA A 220 -11.49 -3.07 10.78
N LEU A 221 -11.91 -3.66 11.89
CA LEU A 221 -12.30 -5.07 11.97
C LEU A 221 -13.82 -5.15 12.15
N LEU A 222 -14.43 -6.17 11.56
CA LEU A 222 -15.83 -6.47 11.84
C LEU A 222 -15.93 -7.07 13.25
N PRO A 223 -17.01 -6.73 13.99
CA PRO A 223 -17.32 -7.43 15.23
C PRO A 223 -17.63 -8.90 14.95
N ASP A 224 -17.75 -9.69 16.01
CA ASP A 224 -18.22 -11.05 15.87
C ASP A 224 -19.64 -11.08 15.28
N ILE A 225 -19.78 -11.67 14.10
CA ILE A 225 -21.07 -11.70 13.38
C ILE A 225 -22.07 -12.64 14.07
N VAL A 226 -21.61 -13.71 14.73
CA VAL A 226 -22.50 -14.63 15.45
C VAL A 226 -23.09 -13.90 16.64
N ASP A 227 -22.26 -13.26 17.45
CA ASP A 227 -22.72 -12.46 18.60
C ASP A 227 -23.73 -11.39 18.14
N ALA A 228 -23.43 -10.68 17.06
CA ALA A 228 -24.33 -9.66 16.51
C ALA A 228 -25.69 -10.24 16.07
N ILE A 229 -25.74 -11.46 15.54
CA ILE A 229 -26.99 -12.13 15.17
C ILE A 229 -27.73 -12.63 16.40
N GLU A 230 -27.02 -13.21 17.37
CA GLU A 230 -27.61 -13.79 18.58
C GLU A 230 -28.33 -12.76 19.46
N THR A 231 -27.89 -11.49 19.44
CA THR A 231 -28.62 -10.40 20.10
C THR A 231 -30.06 -10.21 19.58
N LYS A 232 -30.35 -10.67 18.36
CA LYS A 232 -31.67 -10.55 17.72
C LYS A 232 -32.37 -11.89 17.55
N VAL A 233 -31.61 -12.94 17.26
CA VAL A 233 -32.11 -14.30 17.02
C VAL A 233 -31.20 -15.30 17.76
N PRO A 234 -31.60 -15.74 18.97
CA PRO A 234 -30.83 -16.70 19.76
C PRO A 234 -30.52 -17.97 18.97
N MET A 235 -29.37 -18.60 19.24
CA MET A 235 -28.93 -19.81 18.53
C MET A 235 -29.99 -20.92 18.52
N GLU A 236 -30.74 -21.06 19.61
CA GLU A 236 -31.84 -22.02 19.78
C GLU A 236 -32.92 -21.86 18.69
N MET A 237 -33.17 -20.62 18.28
CA MET A 237 -34.18 -20.24 17.29
C MET A 237 -33.64 -20.28 15.85
N TRP A 238 -32.37 -20.62 15.64
CA TRP A 238 -31.80 -20.72 14.30
C TRP A 238 -32.49 -21.83 13.51
N ARG A 239 -32.99 -21.46 12.33
CA ARG A 239 -33.62 -22.36 11.38
C ARG A 239 -32.61 -23.35 10.80
N PRO A 240 -33.04 -24.52 10.29
CA PRO A 240 -32.14 -25.49 9.66
C PRO A 240 -31.29 -24.92 8.52
N ILE A 241 -31.78 -23.90 7.79
CA ILE A 241 -30.99 -23.24 6.74
C ILE A 241 -29.85 -22.37 7.30
N GLN A 242 -30.06 -21.72 8.45
CA GLN A 242 -29.06 -20.88 9.11
C GLN A 242 -27.96 -21.73 9.73
N ARG A 243 -28.32 -22.82 10.42
CA ARG A 243 -27.36 -23.79 10.99
C ARG A 243 -26.49 -24.43 9.91
N ARG A 244 -27.10 -24.92 8.82
CA ARG A 244 -26.34 -25.49 7.70
C ARG A 244 -25.41 -24.47 7.04
N ALA A 245 -25.85 -23.21 6.90
CA ALA A 245 -25.01 -22.16 6.35
C ALA A 245 -23.79 -21.86 7.24
N PHE A 246 -23.98 -21.84 8.56
CA PHE A 246 -22.91 -21.66 9.55
C PHE A 246 -21.88 -22.80 9.55
N GLU A 247 -22.30 -24.02 9.19
CA GLU A 247 -21.43 -25.20 9.13
C GLU A 247 -20.72 -25.36 7.77
N THR A 248 -21.08 -24.56 6.75
CA THR A 248 -20.56 -24.71 5.39
C THR A 248 -19.29 -23.89 5.17
N GLU A 249 -18.22 -24.55 4.74
CA GLU A 249 -16.99 -23.94 4.24
C GLU A 249 -17.01 -23.81 2.70
N GLY A 250 -16.29 -22.82 2.17
CA GLY A 250 -16.24 -22.53 0.75
C GLY A 250 -17.51 -21.85 0.24
N ASN A 251 -17.95 -22.21 -0.96
CA ASN A 251 -19.07 -21.54 -1.65
C ASN A 251 -20.43 -22.13 -1.26
N LEU A 252 -21.45 -21.29 -1.12
CA LEU A 252 -22.81 -21.69 -0.74
C LEU A 252 -23.88 -21.07 -1.64
N ILE A 253 -24.81 -21.89 -2.15
CA ILE A 253 -26.03 -21.44 -2.83
C ILE A 253 -27.22 -21.70 -1.92
N LEU A 254 -27.92 -20.61 -1.53
CA LEU A 254 -29.08 -20.68 -0.63
C LEU A 254 -30.39 -20.61 -1.43
N ARG A 255 -31.22 -21.66 -1.32
CA ARG A 255 -32.60 -21.68 -1.87
C ARG A 255 -33.62 -21.79 -0.75
N ALA A 256 -34.39 -20.72 -0.53
CA ALA A 256 -35.52 -20.71 0.38
C ALA A 256 -36.55 -19.64 0.00
N PRO A 257 -37.82 -19.77 0.44
CA PRO A 257 -38.84 -18.74 0.27
C PRO A 257 -38.44 -17.38 0.85
N THR A 258 -39.15 -16.32 0.47
CA THR A 258 -39.00 -15.01 1.12
C THR A 258 -39.41 -15.08 2.59
N GLY A 259 -38.75 -14.31 3.46
CA GLY A 259 -39.00 -14.35 4.91
C GLY A 259 -38.41 -15.56 5.65
N TYR A 260 -37.64 -16.42 4.97
CA TYR A 260 -37.06 -17.63 5.59
C TYR A 260 -35.72 -17.43 6.31
N GLY A 261 -35.27 -16.19 6.47
CA GLY A 261 -34.00 -15.86 7.14
C GLY A 261 -32.75 -16.12 6.29
N LYS A 262 -32.84 -15.90 4.96
CA LYS A 262 -31.71 -16.09 4.03
C LYS A 262 -30.55 -15.13 4.31
N THR A 263 -30.85 -13.93 4.80
CA THR A 263 -29.84 -12.91 5.10
C THR A 263 -29.00 -13.31 6.30
N GLU A 264 -29.61 -13.76 7.39
CA GLU A 264 -28.89 -14.27 8.56
C GLU A 264 -28.08 -15.52 8.19
N ALA A 265 -28.64 -16.41 7.36
CA ALA A 265 -27.90 -17.57 6.86
C ALA A 265 -26.65 -17.17 6.05
N ALA A 266 -26.75 -16.16 5.18
CA ALA A 266 -25.60 -15.65 4.44
C ALA A 266 -24.54 -15.01 5.34
N LEU A 267 -24.95 -14.27 6.39
CA LEU A 267 -24.02 -13.69 7.35
C LEU A 267 -23.31 -14.74 8.22
N LEU A 268 -24.03 -15.79 8.65
CA LEU A 268 -23.44 -16.92 9.38
C LEU A 268 -22.45 -17.70 8.50
N TRP A 269 -22.78 -17.92 7.22
CA TRP A 269 -21.85 -18.48 6.25
C TRP A 269 -20.61 -17.59 6.06
N ALA A 270 -20.79 -16.26 5.95
CA ALA A 270 -19.69 -15.32 5.83
C ALA A 270 -18.79 -15.36 7.09
N HIS A 271 -19.39 -15.47 8.28
CA HIS A 271 -18.66 -15.63 9.54
C HIS A 271 -17.80 -16.90 9.55
N ARG A 272 -18.36 -18.04 9.09
CA ARG A 272 -17.64 -19.32 9.03
C ARG A 272 -16.40 -19.24 8.13
N ASN A 273 -16.52 -18.52 7.02
CA ASN A 273 -15.48 -18.40 5.99
C ASN A 273 -14.60 -17.15 6.17
N ALA A 274 -14.78 -16.40 7.25
CA ALA A 274 -14.03 -15.18 7.47
C ALA A 274 -12.62 -15.45 8.00
N PHE A 275 -11.66 -14.63 7.55
CA PHE A 275 -10.37 -14.51 8.21
C PHE A 275 -10.56 -13.78 9.53
N LYS A 276 -10.19 -14.45 10.62
CA LYS A 276 -10.31 -13.94 11.98
C LYS A 276 -8.92 -13.67 12.56
N SER A 277 -8.79 -12.57 13.26
CA SER A 277 -7.67 -12.30 14.15
C SER A 277 -8.15 -12.34 15.61
N ARG A 278 -7.22 -12.27 16.56
CA ARG A 278 -7.58 -12.13 17.99
C ARG A 278 -8.42 -10.88 18.30
N LYS A 279 -8.37 -9.86 17.43
CA LYS A 279 -9.03 -8.56 17.62
C LYS A 279 -10.40 -8.46 16.93
N GLY A 280 -10.77 -9.43 16.08
CA GLY A 280 -12.02 -9.42 15.33
C GLY A 280 -11.90 -10.04 13.94
N ILE A 281 -12.91 -9.81 13.11
CA ILE A 281 -13.00 -10.38 11.76
C ILE A 281 -12.34 -9.40 10.76
N ALA A 282 -11.30 -9.87 10.08
CA ALA A 282 -10.56 -9.11 9.07
C ALA A 282 -11.27 -9.07 7.71
N SER A 283 -12.00 -10.14 7.38
CA SER A 283 -12.73 -10.23 6.11
C SER A 283 -13.66 -9.04 5.88
N ARG A 284 -13.80 -8.66 4.62
CA ARG A 284 -14.79 -7.67 4.16
C ARG A 284 -15.99 -8.39 3.57
N ILE A 285 -17.18 -7.93 3.92
CA ILE A 285 -18.43 -8.45 3.37
C ILE A 285 -18.96 -7.42 2.36
N PHE A 286 -19.02 -7.83 1.10
CA PHE A 286 -19.65 -7.05 0.03
C PHE A 286 -21.05 -7.60 -0.21
N TYR A 287 -22.07 -6.88 0.25
CA TYR A 287 -23.47 -7.28 0.07
C TYR A 287 -23.99 -6.72 -1.26
N VAL A 288 -24.05 -7.57 -2.29
CA VAL A 288 -24.54 -7.18 -3.62
C VAL A 288 -26.04 -7.32 -3.66
N LEU A 289 -26.75 -6.19 -3.81
CA LEU A 289 -28.20 -6.15 -3.90
C LEU A 289 -28.63 -6.16 -5.38
N PRO A 290 -29.78 -6.78 -5.70
CA PRO A 290 -30.33 -6.69 -7.05
C PRO A 290 -30.64 -5.24 -7.40
N TYR A 291 -30.33 -4.87 -8.64
CA TYR A 291 -30.81 -3.64 -9.24
C TYR A 291 -32.33 -3.76 -9.43
N LYS A 292 -33.06 -2.65 -9.21
CA LYS A 292 -34.52 -2.61 -9.34
C LYS A 292 -34.95 -2.38 -10.78
#